data_AF-A0A345SQW1-F1
#
_entry.id   AF-A0A345SQW1-F1
#
_cell.length_a   1.000
_cell.length_b   1.000
_cell.length_c   1.000
_cell.angle_alpha   90.00
_cell.angle_beta   90.00
_cell.angle_gamma   90.00
#
_symmetry.space_group_name_H-M   'P 1'
#
loop_
_entity.id
_entity.type
_entity.pdbx_description
1 polymer ?
#
loop_
_entity_poly.entity_id
_entity_poly.type
_entity_poly.pdbx_seq_one_letter_code
_entity_poly.pdbx_strand_id
1 'polypeptide(L)'
;MAVGLLERKNPQRKRPAVSAQELMCRRDEVLDRYAGKNLPITETLRNLTQAEIAGYEDQLVVNQMRWISLPDPEIAMHLREYHYARAQRSEWLRTFKITPERLGEYEQELHDEWEHVFRRRTRRFHGDMPAPERESLGQAVLDDTMDRAADRPARPGSITAPWIGRGTMHSLADQADTAVPDRAVGWHPDYKDLCKPREETQDQ
;
A
#
# COMPACT_ATOMS: atom_id res chain seq x y z
N MET A 1 11.78 28.85 15.42
CA MET A 1 12.90 28.07 14.87
C MET A 1 12.31 27.14 13.80
N ALA A 2 12.24 27.59 12.55
CA ALA A 2 11.61 26.86 11.45
C ALA A 2 12.69 26.44 10.45
N VAL A 3 12.90 25.14 10.31
CA VAL A 3 13.75 24.56 9.26
C VAL A 3 12.94 24.59 7.97
N GLY A 4 13.17 25.62 7.15
CA GLY A 4 12.57 25.74 5.83
C GLY A 4 13.21 24.73 4.86
N LEU A 5 12.42 23.76 4.39
CA LEU A 5 12.79 22.79 3.37
C LEU A 5 13.07 23.49 2.02
N LEU A 6 14.37 23.61 1.72
CA LEU A 6 15.09 23.35 0.47
C LEU A 6 14.38 23.59 -0.89
N GLU A 7 14.85 24.56 -1.68
CA GLU A 7 15.89 24.39 -2.72
C GLU A 7 15.36 23.72 -3.98
N ARG A 8 15.17 24.51 -5.07
CA ARG A 8 15.51 24.06 -6.43
C ARG A 8 15.96 25.18 -7.39
N LYS A 9 15.75 26.48 -7.08
CA LYS A 9 16.02 27.57 -8.05
C LYS A 9 16.71 28.83 -7.50
N ASN A 10 17.54 28.75 -6.46
CA ASN A 10 18.33 29.93 -6.05
C ASN A 10 19.83 29.77 -6.40
N PRO A 11 20.36 30.47 -7.43
CA PRO A 11 21.77 30.39 -7.82
C PRO A 11 22.74 30.88 -6.73
N GLN A 12 22.27 31.62 -5.71
CA GLN A 12 23.06 32.04 -4.54
C GLN A 12 23.30 30.91 -3.51
N ARG A 13 22.74 29.72 -3.71
CA ARG A 13 22.94 28.54 -2.83
C ARG A 13 23.88 27.47 -3.41
N LYS A 14 24.62 27.77 -4.49
CA LYS A 14 25.76 26.92 -4.87
C LYS A 14 26.88 27.11 -3.84
N ARG A 15 27.00 26.19 -2.88
CA ARG A 15 28.07 26.24 -1.86
C ARG A 15 29.36 25.75 -2.52
N PRO A 16 30.45 26.55 -2.54
CA PRO A 16 31.72 26.14 -3.15
C PRO A 16 32.45 25.07 -2.32
N ALA A 17 32.10 24.92 -1.05
CA ALA A 17 32.67 23.92 -0.13
C ALA A 17 31.63 23.49 0.91
N VAL A 18 31.87 22.33 1.52
CA VAL A 18 31.11 21.74 2.63
C VAL A 18 32.05 21.52 3.80
N SER A 19 31.59 21.68 5.05
CA SER A 19 32.44 21.41 6.22
C SER A 19 32.65 19.90 6.40
N ALA A 20 33.75 19.51 7.06
CA ALA A 20 34.00 18.11 7.38
C ALA A 20 32.86 17.51 8.23
N GLN A 21 32.31 18.28 9.17
CA GLN A 21 31.19 17.85 10.01
C GLN A 21 29.91 17.62 9.21
N GLU A 22 29.59 18.50 8.25
CA GLU A 22 28.41 18.34 7.40
C GLU A 22 28.56 17.12 6.47
N LEU A 23 29.77 16.89 5.93
CA LEU A 23 30.07 15.70 5.15
C LEU A 23 29.94 14.42 5.99
N MET A 24 30.48 14.40 7.22
CA MET A 24 30.38 13.26 8.12
C MET A 24 28.94 12.96 8.51
N CYS A 25 28.17 14.01 8.84
CA CYS A 25 26.74 13.88 9.12
C CYS A 25 26.00 13.26 7.93
N ARG A 26 26.22 13.81 6.71
CA ARG A 26 25.59 13.28 5.50
C ARG A 26 26.02 11.85 5.17
N ARG A 27 27.28 11.49 5.43
CA ARG A 27 27.78 10.12 5.28
C ARG A 27 27.03 9.18 6.22
N ASP A 28 26.90 9.55 7.50
CA ASP A 28 26.27 8.69 8.50
C ASP A 28 24.78 8.49 8.19
N GLU A 29 24.07 9.55 7.76
CA GLU A 29 22.69 9.44 7.26
C GLU A 29 22.53 8.48 6.07
N VAL A 30 23.51 8.46 5.15
CA VAL A 30 23.49 7.56 4.00
C VAL A 30 23.81 6.15 4.45
N LEU A 31 24.85 5.95 5.27
CA LEU A 31 25.23 4.63 5.76
C LEU A 31 24.07 3.99 6.53
N ASP A 32 23.44 4.72 7.44
CA ASP A 32 22.29 4.22 8.22
C ASP A 32 21.15 3.75 7.32
N ARG A 33 20.87 4.47 6.23
CA ARG A 33 19.82 4.08 5.27
C ARG A 33 20.08 2.73 4.60
N TYR A 34 21.34 2.36 4.39
CA TYR A 34 21.74 1.13 3.71
C TYR A 34 22.30 0.06 4.66
N ALA A 35 22.43 0.37 5.95
CA ALA A 35 22.98 -0.52 6.95
C ALA A 35 21.92 -1.46 7.55
N GLY A 36 22.39 -2.61 8.04
CA GLY A 36 21.61 -3.55 8.84
C GLY A 36 20.37 -4.08 8.10
N LYS A 37 19.19 -3.82 8.67
CA LYS A 37 17.91 -4.33 8.18
C LYS A 37 17.13 -3.30 7.35
N ASN A 38 17.71 -2.13 7.06
CA ASN A 38 16.98 -1.07 6.38
C ASN A 38 16.78 -1.39 4.90
N LEU A 39 15.59 -1.06 4.39
CA LEU A 39 15.23 -1.18 3.00
C LEU A 39 15.20 0.22 2.38
N PRO A 40 16.23 0.59 1.59
CA PRO A 40 16.31 1.92 1.01
C PRO A 40 15.13 2.18 0.08
N ILE A 41 14.42 3.28 0.33
CA ILE A 41 13.36 3.76 -0.56
C ILE A 41 13.99 4.56 -1.70
N THR A 42 13.69 4.15 -2.92
CA THR A 42 14.13 4.76 -4.18
C THR A 42 13.00 5.54 -4.84
N GLU A 43 11.76 5.11 -4.62
CA GLU A 43 10.56 5.75 -5.17
C GLU A 43 10.18 7.00 -4.40
N THR A 44 9.67 8.00 -5.12
CA THR A 44 9.12 9.22 -4.53
C THR A 44 7.61 9.23 -4.70
N LEU A 45 6.89 9.10 -3.58
CA LEU A 45 5.43 9.15 -3.57
C LEU A 45 4.94 10.50 -4.11
N ARG A 46 4.17 10.47 -5.20
CA ARG A 46 3.48 11.65 -5.76
C ARG A 46 2.05 11.30 -6.14
N ASN A 47 1.24 12.34 -6.36
CA ASN A 47 -0.07 12.14 -6.98
C ASN A 47 0.09 11.54 -8.38
N LEU A 48 -0.78 10.58 -8.70
CA LEU A 48 -0.95 10.09 -10.06
C LEU A 48 -1.73 11.14 -10.87
N THR A 49 -1.43 11.21 -12.17
CA THR A 49 -2.20 12.00 -13.12
C THR A 49 -3.50 11.27 -13.47
N GLN A 50 -4.50 11.98 -14.00
CA GLN A 50 -5.76 11.34 -14.42
C GLN A 50 -5.54 10.24 -15.45
N ALA A 51 -4.60 10.43 -16.39
CA ALA A 51 -4.25 9.44 -17.40
C ALA A 51 -3.61 8.18 -16.78
N GLU A 52 -2.79 8.35 -15.74
CA GLU A 52 -2.23 7.21 -14.99
C GLU A 52 -3.32 6.45 -14.22
N ILE A 53 -4.25 7.16 -13.58
CA ILE A 53 -5.37 6.56 -12.83
C ILE A 53 -6.29 5.77 -13.77
N ALA A 54 -6.58 6.32 -14.96
CA ALA A 54 -7.42 5.65 -15.96
C ALA A 54 -6.91 4.25 -16.35
N GLY A 55 -5.59 4.03 -16.31
CA GLY A 55 -5.00 2.70 -16.58
C GLY A 55 -5.30 1.62 -15.53
N TYR A 56 -5.95 1.97 -14.42
CA TYR A 56 -6.34 1.05 -13.34
C TYR A 56 -7.85 0.85 -13.25
N GLU A 57 -8.67 1.47 -14.12
CA GLU A 57 -10.14 1.49 -13.97
C GLU A 57 -10.77 0.10 -13.90
N ASP A 58 -10.20 -0.87 -14.62
CA ASP A 58 -10.67 -2.25 -14.66
C ASP A 58 -9.96 -3.18 -13.67
N GLN A 59 -8.98 -2.66 -12.90
CA GLN A 59 -8.22 -3.47 -11.95
C GLN A 59 -9.05 -3.73 -10.69
N LEU A 60 -8.86 -4.92 -10.11
CA LEU A 60 -9.63 -5.37 -8.96
C LEU A 60 -9.43 -4.46 -7.74
N VAL A 61 -8.24 -3.90 -7.57
CA VAL A 61 -7.95 -2.90 -6.53
C VAL A 61 -8.90 -1.69 -6.58
N VAL A 62 -9.24 -1.19 -7.77
CA VAL A 62 -10.16 -0.06 -7.94
C VAL A 62 -11.59 -0.51 -7.71
N ASN A 63 -11.96 -1.68 -8.24
CA ASN A 63 -13.30 -2.26 -8.05
C ASN A 63 -13.61 -2.51 -6.57
N GLN A 64 -12.65 -3.06 -5.80
CA GLN A 64 -12.76 -3.26 -4.36
C GLN A 64 -13.07 -1.97 -3.60
N MET A 65 -12.42 -0.86 -3.97
CA MET A 65 -12.69 0.45 -3.35
C MET A 65 -14.04 1.04 -3.79
N ARG A 66 -14.47 0.80 -5.03
CA ARG A 66 -15.79 1.21 -5.52
C ARG A 66 -16.92 0.43 -4.87
N TRP A 67 -16.76 -0.86 -4.57
CA TRP A 67 -17.78 -1.69 -3.92
C TRP A 67 -18.11 -1.24 -2.50
N ILE A 68 -17.20 -0.52 -1.85
CA ILE A 68 -17.43 0.08 -0.52
C ILE A 68 -17.77 1.57 -0.62
N SER A 69 -18.08 2.07 -1.83
CA SER A 69 -18.48 3.46 -2.08
C SER A 69 -17.45 4.51 -1.65
N LEU A 70 -16.15 4.23 -1.83
CA LEU A 70 -15.13 5.28 -1.63
C LEU A 70 -15.23 6.37 -2.70
N PRO A 71 -15.04 7.65 -2.33
CA PRO A 71 -15.03 8.74 -3.30
C PRO A 71 -13.73 8.75 -4.13
N ASP A 72 -13.81 9.17 -5.39
CA ASP A 72 -12.68 9.16 -6.33
C ASP A 72 -11.37 9.79 -5.81
N PRO A 73 -11.39 10.92 -5.05
CA PRO A 73 -10.17 11.48 -4.47
C PRO A 73 -9.46 10.55 -3.48
N GLU A 74 -10.21 9.74 -2.72
CA GLU A 74 -9.66 8.76 -1.79
C GLU A 74 -9.15 7.53 -2.52
N ILE A 75 -9.88 7.08 -3.55
CA ILE A 75 -9.41 6.03 -4.46
C ILE A 75 -8.06 6.45 -5.07
N ALA A 76 -7.93 7.67 -5.58
CA ALA A 76 -6.69 8.19 -6.14
C ALA A 76 -5.56 8.24 -5.10
N MET A 77 -5.87 8.49 -3.82
CA MET A 77 -4.87 8.44 -2.74
C MET A 77 -4.32 7.04 -2.54
N HIS A 78 -5.19 6.05 -2.39
CA HIS A 78 -4.82 4.66 -2.21
C HIS A 78 -4.13 4.08 -3.45
N LEU A 79 -4.59 4.46 -4.65
CA LEU A 79 -4.00 4.00 -5.89
C LEU A 79 -2.56 4.48 -6.07
N ARG A 80 -2.26 5.70 -5.62
CA ARG A 80 -0.88 6.20 -5.53
C ARG A 80 -0.03 5.30 -4.64
N GLU A 81 -0.52 4.91 -3.45
CA GLU A 81 0.24 4.09 -2.50
C GLU A 81 0.47 2.68 -3.09
N TYR A 82 -0.57 2.09 -3.67
CA TYR A 82 -0.51 0.83 -4.42
C TYR A 82 0.56 0.86 -5.51
N HIS A 83 0.49 1.85 -6.41
CA HIS A 83 1.41 1.99 -7.54
C HIS A 83 2.87 2.06 -7.08
N TYR A 84 3.17 2.97 -6.14
CA TYR A 84 4.54 3.17 -5.68
C TYR A 84 5.04 2.02 -4.81
N ALA A 85 4.20 1.41 -3.98
CA ALA A 85 4.59 0.23 -3.20
C ALA A 85 4.94 -0.95 -4.11
N ARG A 86 4.14 -1.19 -5.14
CA ARG A 86 4.43 -2.23 -6.14
C ARG A 86 5.76 -1.96 -6.86
N ALA A 87 6.00 -0.72 -7.29
CA ALA A 87 7.26 -0.33 -7.92
C ALA A 87 8.46 -0.51 -6.97
N GLN A 88 8.35 -0.04 -5.73
CA GLN A 88 9.41 -0.13 -4.73
C GLN A 88 9.77 -1.57 -4.35
N ARG A 89 8.76 -2.44 -4.18
CA ARG A 89 8.97 -3.87 -3.87
C ARG A 89 9.63 -4.60 -5.04
N SER A 90 9.20 -4.29 -6.27
CA SER A 90 9.82 -4.81 -7.49
C SER A 90 11.30 -4.42 -7.55
N GLU A 91 11.63 -3.17 -7.23
CA GLU A 91 13.01 -2.69 -7.18
C GLU A 91 13.84 -3.40 -6.11
N TRP A 92 13.30 -3.58 -4.91
CA TRP A 92 13.98 -4.31 -3.85
C TRP A 92 14.31 -5.76 -4.23
N LEU A 93 13.40 -6.46 -4.91
CA LEU A 93 13.64 -7.81 -5.41
C LEU A 93 14.73 -7.81 -6.49
N ARG A 94 14.59 -6.95 -7.49
CA ARG A 94 15.53 -6.84 -8.63
C ARG A 94 16.96 -6.49 -8.19
N THR A 95 17.09 -5.75 -7.09
CA THR A 95 18.38 -5.31 -6.54
C THR A 95 18.82 -6.10 -5.30
N PHE A 96 18.18 -7.25 -5.03
CA PHE A 96 18.50 -8.18 -3.95
C PHE A 96 18.53 -7.52 -2.55
N LYS A 97 17.71 -6.50 -2.33
CA LYS A 97 17.52 -5.84 -1.02
C LYS A 97 16.57 -6.61 -0.12
N ILE A 98 15.69 -7.43 -0.71
CA ILE A 98 14.81 -8.38 -0.01
C ILE A 98 14.76 -9.66 -0.83
N THR A 99 14.62 -10.80 -0.16
CA THR A 99 14.40 -12.08 -0.86
C THR A 99 12.91 -12.27 -1.13
N PRO A 100 12.53 -13.06 -2.16
CA PRO A 100 11.13 -13.41 -2.39
C PRO A 100 10.45 -14.03 -1.17
N GLU A 101 11.16 -14.89 -0.43
CA GLU A 101 10.62 -15.57 0.75
C GLU A 101 10.31 -14.56 1.87
N ARG A 102 11.22 -13.64 2.16
CA ARG A 102 10.99 -12.61 3.18
C ARG A 102 9.87 -11.65 2.77
N LEU A 103 9.74 -11.35 1.48
CA LEU A 103 8.63 -10.54 1.00
C LEU A 103 7.29 -11.27 1.15
N GLY A 104 7.25 -12.58 0.85
CA GLY A 104 6.07 -13.42 1.07
C GLY A 104 5.69 -13.54 2.55
N GLU A 105 6.67 -13.66 3.45
CA GLU A 105 6.43 -13.60 4.90
C GLU A 105 5.84 -12.25 5.33
N TYR A 106 6.32 -11.14 4.75
CA TYR A 106 5.76 -9.82 5.03
C TYR A 106 4.32 -9.69 4.55
N GLU A 107 4.02 -10.15 3.33
CA GLU A 107 2.65 -10.22 2.80
C GLU A 107 1.76 -11.09 3.69
N GLN A 108 2.30 -12.18 4.23
CA GLN A 108 1.60 -13.03 5.18
C GLN A 108 1.26 -12.30 6.49
N GLU A 109 2.22 -11.59 7.07
CA GLU A 109 1.99 -10.80 8.28
C GLU A 109 0.92 -9.72 8.06
N LEU A 110 0.91 -9.10 6.88
CA LEU A 110 -0.12 -8.14 6.49
C LEU A 110 -1.49 -8.81 6.36
N HIS A 111 -1.57 -9.95 5.67
CA HIS A 111 -2.80 -10.73 5.57
C HIS A 111 -3.37 -11.04 6.95
N ASP A 112 -2.54 -11.46 7.91
CA ASP A 112 -2.99 -11.78 9.26
C ASP A 112 -3.56 -10.55 9.98
N GLU A 113 -2.98 -9.36 9.81
CA GLU A 113 -3.56 -8.11 10.34
C GLU A 113 -4.92 -7.80 9.71
N TRP A 114 -5.04 -7.93 8.38
CA TRP A 114 -6.33 -7.79 7.70
C TRP A 114 -7.36 -8.80 8.22
N GLU A 115 -7.00 -10.07 8.37
CA GLU A 115 -7.92 -11.11 8.83
C GLU A 115 -8.47 -10.78 10.24
N HIS A 116 -7.60 -10.31 11.15
CA HIS A 116 -8.02 -9.88 12.47
C HIS A 116 -9.00 -8.69 12.42
N VAL A 117 -8.73 -7.70 11.57
CA VAL A 117 -9.62 -6.54 11.38
C VAL A 117 -10.94 -6.98 10.76
N PHE A 118 -10.88 -7.74 9.67
CA PHE A 118 -12.04 -8.22 8.94
C PHE A 118 -12.97 -8.99 9.87
N ARG A 119 -12.48 -10.03 10.56
CA ARG A 119 -13.28 -10.82 11.51
C ARG A 119 -13.88 -9.96 12.61
N ARG A 120 -13.14 -8.97 13.13
CA ARG A 120 -13.62 -8.06 14.18
C ARG A 120 -14.76 -7.19 13.68
N ARG A 121 -14.60 -6.58 12.51
CA ARG A 121 -15.57 -5.67 11.91
C ARG A 121 -16.81 -6.44 11.46
N THR A 122 -16.65 -7.57 10.78
CA THR A 122 -17.75 -8.36 10.21
C THR A 122 -18.42 -9.34 11.19
N ARG A 123 -18.03 -9.36 12.48
CA ARG A 123 -18.61 -10.27 13.49
C ARG A 123 -20.15 -10.23 13.63
N ARG A 124 -20.79 -9.13 13.24
CA ARG A 124 -22.25 -8.94 13.26
C ARG A 124 -22.86 -8.90 11.87
N PHE A 125 -22.07 -9.11 10.82
CA PHE A 125 -22.55 -9.14 9.46
C PHE A 125 -23.53 -10.30 9.26
N HIS A 126 -24.59 -10.04 8.50
CA HIS A 126 -25.57 -11.03 8.07
C HIS A 126 -26.06 -10.67 6.66
N GLY A 127 -26.45 -11.69 5.89
CA GLY A 127 -26.77 -11.55 4.46
C GLY A 127 -27.97 -10.64 4.13
N ASP A 128 -28.79 -10.29 5.12
CA ASP A 128 -29.93 -9.37 4.95
C ASP A 128 -29.59 -7.89 5.22
N MET A 129 -28.34 -7.59 5.58
CA MET A 129 -27.90 -6.23 5.90
C MET A 129 -28.03 -5.31 4.66
N PRO A 130 -28.55 -4.08 4.77
CA PRO A 130 -28.68 -3.17 3.63
C PRO A 130 -27.33 -2.79 3.00
N ALA A 131 -27.31 -2.48 1.70
CA ALA A 131 -26.08 -2.12 0.97
C ALA A 131 -25.27 -0.99 1.63
N PRO A 132 -25.86 0.14 2.08
CA PRO A 132 -25.09 1.20 2.74
C PRO A 132 -24.39 0.76 4.03
N GLU A 133 -24.97 -0.18 4.77
CA GLU A 133 -24.35 -0.74 5.97
C GLU A 133 -23.17 -1.66 5.62
N ARG A 134 -23.26 -2.41 4.52
CA ARG A 134 -22.15 -3.24 4.01
C ARG A 134 -21.00 -2.39 3.48
N GLU A 135 -21.32 -1.32 2.76
CA GLU A 135 -20.35 -0.35 2.27
C GLU A 135 -19.60 0.30 3.45
N SER A 136 -20.34 0.80 4.45
CA SER A 136 -19.75 1.38 5.66
C SER A 136 -18.89 0.38 6.44
N LEU A 137 -19.32 -0.88 6.50
CA LEU A 137 -18.53 -1.95 7.11
C LEU A 137 -17.22 -2.18 6.35
N GLY A 138 -17.27 -2.15 5.01
CA GLY A 138 -16.09 -2.31 4.17
C GLY A 138 -15.11 -1.14 4.26
N GLN A 139 -15.61 0.10 4.37
CA GLN A 139 -14.78 1.27 4.67
C GLN A 139 -14.08 1.11 6.03
N ALA A 140 -14.80 0.67 7.06
CA ALA A 140 -14.20 0.43 8.37
C ALA A 140 -13.16 -0.70 8.39
N VAL A 141 -13.33 -1.73 7.53
CA VAL A 141 -12.30 -2.76 7.32
C VAL A 141 -11.07 -2.16 6.65
N LEU A 142 -11.25 -1.38 5.58
CA LEU A 142 -10.16 -0.73 4.88
C LEU A 142 -9.36 0.18 5.82
N ASP A 143 -10.01 1.12 6.49
CA ASP A 143 -9.37 2.12 7.34
C ASP A 143 -8.51 1.48 8.44
N ASP A 144 -9.10 0.59 9.24
CA ASP A 144 -8.39 -0.10 10.30
C ASP A 144 -7.22 -0.94 9.76
N THR A 145 -7.41 -1.59 8.61
CA THR A 145 -6.35 -2.41 8.00
C THR A 145 -5.19 -1.51 7.52
N MET A 146 -5.49 -0.35 6.94
CA MET A 146 -4.48 0.60 6.46
C MET A 146 -3.68 1.22 7.61
N ASP A 147 -4.27 1.39 8.78
CA ASP A 147 -3.57 1.80 10.00
C ASP A 147 -2.64 0.70 10.51
N ARG A 148 -3.11 -0.57 10.57
CA ARG A 148 -2.24 -1.70 10.96
C ARG A 148 -1.10 -1.92 9.98
N ALA A 149 -1.37 -1.83 8.68
CA ALA A 149 -0.37 -2.02 7.64
C ALA A 149 0.70 -0.94 7.66
N ALA A 150 0.33 0.31 7.99
CA ALA A 150 1.27 1.44 8.10
C ALA A 150 2.37 1.20 9.16
N ASP A 151 2.03 0.50 10.25
CA ASP A 151 2.93 0.22 11.36
C ASP A 151 3.73 -1.09 11.20
N ARG A 152 3.49 -1.84 10.11
CA ARG A 152 4.16 -3.13 9.87
C ARG A 152 5.36 -2.98 8.92
N PRO A 153 6.61 -3.07 9.41
CA PRO A 153 7.77 -2.96 8.55
C PRO A 153 8.01 -4.22 7.71
N ALA A 154 8.51 -4.05 6.49
CA ALA A 154 8.81 -5.17 5.59
C ALA A 154 9.94 -6.09 6.11
N ARG A 155 10.80 -5.59 7.02
CA ARG A 155 11.76 -6.39 7.80
C ARG A 155 11.52 -6.19 9.30
N PRO A 156 11.42 -7.26 10.10
CA PRO A 156 11.23 -7.13 11.54
C PRO A 156 12.38 -6.39 12.21
N GLY A 157 12.05 -5.35 12.98
CA GLY A 157 13.02 -4.48 13.64
C GLY A 157 13.67 -3.45 12.71
N SER A 158 13.07 -3.16 11.55
CA SER A 158 13.43 -2.00 10.71
C SER A 158 12.29 -0.98 10.69
N ILE A 159 12.55 0.18 10.10
CA ILE A 159 11.51 1.17 9.75
C ILE A 159 11.25 1.04 8.25
N THR A 160 9.98 1.08 7.86
CA THR A 160 9.53 1.12 6.47
C THR A 160 8.56 2.29 6.32
N ALA A 161 8.52 2.96 5.18
CA ALA A 161 7.53 4.02 5.00
C ALA A 161 6.09 3.45 5.02
N PRO A 162 5.14 4.11 5.68
CA PRO A 162 3.76 3.61 5.84
C PRO A 162 3.07 3.19 4.55
N TRP A 163 3.29 3.95 3.47
CA TRP A 163 2.68 3.68 2.16
C TRP A 163 3.13 2.35 1.53
N ILE A 164 4.25 1.77 1.97
CA ILE A 164 4.67 0.44 1.55
C ILE A 164 3.68 -0.61 2.05
N GLY A 165 3.35 -0.57 3.34
CA GLY A 165 2.40 -1.53 3.92
C GLY A 165 1.01 -1.37 3.32
N ARG A 166 0.52 -0.14 3.25
CA ARG A 166 -0.78 0.19 2.65
C ARG A 166 -0.87 -0.25 1.19
N GLY A 167 0.13 0.08 0.38
CA GLY A 167 0.15 -0.30 -1.03
C GLY A 167 0.37 -1.81 -1.25
N THR A 168 1.09 -2.49 -0.35
CA THR A 168 1.20 -3.97 -0.38
C THR A 168 -0.13 -4.61 -0.06
N MET A 169 -0.85 -4.08 0.92
CA MET A 169 -2.19 -4.53 1.28
C MET A 169 -3.18 -4.39 0.11
N HIS A 170 -3.13 -3.27 -0.62
CA HIS A 170 -3.85 -3.12 -1.89
C HIS A 170 -3.41 -4.11 -2.97
N SER A 171 -2.13 -4.50 -3.01
CA SER A 171 -1.66 -5.53 -3.94
C SER A 171 -2.24 -6.91 -3.63
N LEU A 172 -2.50 -7.22 -2.35
CA LEU A 172 -3.17 -8.47 -1.95
C LEU A 172 -4.64 -8.44 -2.35
N ALA A 173 -5.32 -7.31 -2.16
CA ALA A 173 -6.71 -7.15 -2.58
C ALA A 173 -6.89 -7.22 -4.11
N ASP A 174 -5.92 -6.71 -4.87
CA ASP A 174 -5.88 -6.78 -6.33
C ASP A 174 -5.75 -8.22 -6.87
N GLN A 175 -5.22 -9.14 -6.06
CA GLN A 175 -4.99 -10.54 -6.42
C GLN A 175 -6.04 -11.49 -5.83
N ALA A 176 -7.12 -10.95 -5.25
CA ALA A 176 -8.08 -11.75 -4.49
C ALA A 176 -8.83 -12.80 -5.32
N ASP A 177 -8.95 -12.59 -6.63
CA ASP A 177 -9.57 -13.50 -7.60
C ASP A 177 -8.68 -14.71 -7.96
N THR A 178 -7.36 -14.53 -7.88
CA THR A 178 -6.35 -15.55 -8.24
C THR A 178 -5.69 -16.17 -7.01
N ALA A 179 -5.83 -15.56 -5.84
CA ALA A 179 -5.35 -16.08 -4.57
C ALA A 179 -6.09 -17.38 -4.19
N VAL A 180 -5.43 -18.24 -3.42
CA VAL A 180 -6.12 -19.35 -2.77
C VAL A 180 -7.20 -18.79 -1.82
N PRO A 181 -8.36 -19.47 -1.65
CA PRO A 181 -9.51 -18.88 -0.96
C PRO A 181 -9.26 -18.35 0.46
N ASP A 182 -8.31 -18.96 1.20
CA ASP A 182 -7.92 -18.56 2.56
C ASP A 182 -6.86 -17.45 2.60
N ARG A 183 -6.42 -16.95 1.43
CA ARG A 183 -5.46 -15.85 1.26
C ARG A 183 -6.04 -14.65 0.53
N ALA A 184 -7.27 -14.77 0.01
CA ALA A 184 -7.94 -13.69 -0.69
C ALA A 184 -8.28 -12.55 0.29
N VAL A 185 -7.84 -11.34 -0.04
CA VAL A 185 -8.08 -10.12 0.74
C VAL A 185 -9.17 -9.30 0.07
N GLY A 186 -10.09 -8.74 0.84
CA GLY A 186 -11.09 -7.81 0.32
C GLY A 186 -11.65 -6.88 1.37
N TRP A 187 -12.22 -5.77 0.92
CA TRP A 187 -12.76 -4.74 1.81
C TRP A 187 -14.24 -4.99 2.11
N HIS A 188 -15.03 -5.28 1.08
CA HIS A 188 -16.46 -5.53 1.21
C HIS A 188 -16.73 -6.84 1.98
N PRO A 189 -17.75 -6.95 2.86
CA PRO A 189 -18.06 -8.20 3.57
C PRO A 189 -18.33 -9.38 2.63
N ASP A 190 -18.93 -9.11 1.47
CA ASP A 190 -19.20 -10.09 0.40
C ASP A 190 -18.09 -10.21 -0.65
N TYR A 191 -16.84 -9.77 -0.35
CA TYR A 191 -15.76 -9.76 -1.36
C TYR A 191 -15.53 -11.12 -2.02
N LYS A 192 -15.73 -12.23 -1.30
CA LYS A 192 -15.55 -13.58 -1.85
C LYS A 192 -16.46 -13.88 -3.03
N ASP A 193 -17.65 -13.27 -3.06
CA ASP A 193 -18.59 -13.42 -4.16
C ASP A 193 -18.36 -12.36 -5.24
N LEU A 194 -18.00 -11.14 -4.83
CA LEU A 194 -17.72 -10.03 -5.76
C LEU A 194 -16.43 -10.24 -6.58
N CYS A 195 -15.42 -10.91 -6.03
CA CYS A 195 -14.15 -11.21 -6.69
C CYS A 195 -14.21 -12.42 -7.62
N LYS A 196 -15.28 -13.22 -7.59
CA LYS A 196 -15.41 -14.33 -8.54
C LYS A 196 -15.52 -13.75 -9.95
N PRO A 197 -14.85 -14.35 -10.96
CA PRO A 197 -15.12 -14.02 -12.34
C PRO A 197 -16.63 -14.13 -12.56
N ARG A 198 -17.25 -13.09 -13.12
CA ARG A 198 -18.63 -13.24 -13.61
C ARG A 198 -18.55 -14.25 -14.74
N GLU A 199 -19.05 -15.46 -14.51
CA GLU A 199 -19.35 -16.36 -15.62
C GLU A 199 -20.23 -15.56 -16.57
N GLU A 200 -19.74 -15.31 -17.78
CA GLU A 200 -20.55 -14.70 -18.83
C GLU A 200 -21.78 -15.60 -18.97
N THR A 201 -22.92 -15.14 -18.46
CA THR A 201 -24.21 -15.71 -18.81
C THR A 201 -24.29 -15.55 -20.32
N GLN A 202 -24.00 -16.63 -21.04
CA GLN A 202 -24.35 -16.73 -22.45
C GLN A 202 -25.86 -16.61 -22.52
N ASP A 203 -26.35 -15.41 -22.80
CA ASP A 203 -27.72 -15.17 -23.20
C ASP A 203 -28.02 -16.11 -24.39
N GLN A 204 -28.97 -17.02 -24.19
CA GLN A 204 -29.71 -17.70 -25.26
C GLN A 204 -31.01 -16.95 -25.52
#